data_AF-A0A8S9XZC8-F1
#
_entry.id   AF-A0A8S9XZC8-F1
#
_cell.length_a   1.000
_cell.length_b   1.000
_cell.length_c   1.000
_cell.angle_alpha   90.00
_cell.angle_beta   90.00
_cell.angle_gamma   90.00
#
_symmetry.space_group_name_H-M   'P 1'
#
loop_
_entity.id
_entity.type
_entity.pdbx_description
1 polymer ?
#
loop_
_entity_poly.entity_id
_entity_poly.type
_entity_poly.pdbx_seq_one_letter_code
_entity_poly.pdbx_strand_id
1 'polypeptide(L)'
;MLEPIRHSLDFQRIILASTSPRRSEILRHLGLHFEILPSLFEENLDPKKFASPADYAVETAYHKVLDVAERVAQDINRADVIIGADTVVTLDGKLYGKPADSEEAKKYLEE
;
A
#
# COMPACT_ATOMS: atom_id res chain seq x y z
N MET A 1 -4.37 -19.12 8.35
CA MET A 1 -3.13 -18.98 7.54
C MET A 1 -2.01 -18.22 8.28
N LEU A 2 -2.28 -17.51 9.39
CA LEU A 2 -1.23 -16.90 10.25
C LEU A 2 -1.04 -17.61 11.61
N GLU A 3 -1.79 -18.69 11.88
CA GLU A 3 -1.77 -19.42 13.16
C GLU A 3 -0.36 -19.72 13.72
N PRO A 4 0.62 -20.19 12.92
CA PRO A 4 1.93 -20.54 13.46
C PRO A 4 2.70 -19.37 14.07
N ILE A 5 2.40 -18.14 13.65
CA ILE A 5 3.09 -16.92 14.08
C ILE A 5 2.15 -15.95 14.80
N ARG A 6 0.92 -16.36 15.09
CA ARG A 6 -0.13 -15.47 15.60
C ARG A 6 0.28 -14.80 16.90
N HIS A 7 0.79 -15.60 17.83
CA HIS A 7 1.25 -15.12 19.13
C HIS A 7 2.34 -14.05 19.02
N SER A 8 3.23 -14.15 18.04
CA SER A 8 4.27 -13.14 17.84
C SER A 8 3.71 -11.81 17.33
N LEU A 9 2.65 -11.86 16.52
CA LEU A 9 2.02 -10.67 15.93
C LEU A 9 1.08 -9.95 16.90
N ASP A 10 0.46 -10.66 17.85
CA ASP A 10 -0.46 -10.06 18.83
C ASP A 10 0.23 -9.07 19.79
N PHE A 11 1.55 -9.17 19.93
CA PHE A 11 2.36 -8.25 20.75
C PHE A 11 3.05 -7.15 19.94
N GLN A 12 2.80 -7.06 18.63
CA GLN A 12 3.40 -6.05 17.76
C GLN A 12 2.45 -4.88 17.51
N ARG A 13 2.98 -3.65 17.57
CA ARG A 13 2.32 -2.47 17.01
C ARG A 13 2.45 -2.52 15.48
N ILE A 14 1.38 -2.97 14.83
CA ILE A 14 1.28 -3.04 13.37
C ILE A 14 0.52 -1.81 12.84
N ILE A 15 1.10 -1.12 11.86
CA ILE A 15 0.49 0.03 11.19
C ILE A 15 0.20 -0.31 9.73
N LEU A 16 -1.01 -0.04 9.26
CA LEU A 16 -1.35 -0.04 7.84
C LEU A 16 -1.21 1.38 7.26
N ALA A 17 -0.22 1.57 6.40
CA ALA A 17 0.07 2.83 5.69
C ALA A 17 -0.86 3.07 4.48
N SER A 18 -2.17 2.82 4.63
CA SER A 18 -3.12 2.87 3.51
C SER A 18 -4.50 3.40 3.89
N THR A 19 -5.09 4.21 3.01
CA THR A 19 -6.49 4.66 3.10
C THR A 19 -7.50 3.63 2.55
N SER A 20 -7.04 2.55 1.92
CA SER A 20 -7.93 1.64 1.20
C SER A 20 -8.78 0.78 2.15
N PRO A 21 -10.13 0.88 2.11
CA PRO A 21 -11.00 0.03 2.93
C PRO A 21 -10.79 -1.45 2.63
N ARG A 22 -10.68 -1.81 1.35
CA ARG A 22 -10.46 -3.21 0.90
C ARG A 22 -9.19 -3.82 1.48
N ARG A 23 -8.08 -3.08 1.53
CA ARG A 23 -6.82 -3.59 2.12
C ARG A 23 -6.98 -3.86 3.61
N SER A 24 -7.65 -2.95 4.32
CA SER A 24 -7.93 -3.12 5.75
C SER A 24 -8.87 -4.30 6.02
N GLU A 25 -9.86 -4.55 5.16
CA GLU A 25 -10.74 -5.72 5.23
C GLU A 25 -9.97 -7.02 5.03
N ILE A 26 -9.10 -7.09 4.01
CA ILE A 26 -8.26 -8.27 3.74
C ILE A 26 -7.39 -8.60 4.96
N LEU A 27 -6.68 -7.62 5.52
CA LEU A 27 -5.81 -7.85 6.68
C LEU A 27 -6.61 -8.26 7.93
N ARG A 28 -7.80 -7.70 8.13
CA ARG A 28 -8.71 -8.12 9.21
C ARG A 28 -9.22 -9.54 9.02
N HIS A 29 -9.55 -9.95 7.80
CA HIS A 29 -9.94 -11.33 7.50
C HIS A 29 -8.80 -12.34 7.71
N LEU A 30 -7.54 -11.90 7.57
CA LEU A 30 -6.37 -12.68 7.97
C LEU A 30 -6.18 -12.73 9.50
N GLY A 31 -6.99 -11.98 10.25
CA GLY A 31 -6.99 -11.88 11.70
C GLY A 31 -6.13 -10.75 12.25
N LEU A 32 -5.36 -10.02 11.44
CA LEU A 32 -4.36 -9.05 11.95
C LEU A 32 -5.03 -7.91 12.73
N HIS A 33 -4.43 -7.56 13.87
CA HIS A 33 -4.74 -6.33 14.60
C HIS A 33 -3.74 -5.25 14.16
N PHE A 34 -4.24 -4.08 13.76
CA PHE A 34 -3.40 -2.99 13.28
C PHE A 34 -4.14 -1.66 13.43
N GLU A 35 -3.37 -0.59 13.52
CA GLU A 35 -3.84 0.78 13.37
C GLU A 35 -3.75 1.23 11.91
N ILE A 36 -4.60 2.17 11.50
CA ILE A 36 -4.54 2.77 10.16
C ILE A 36 -3.92 4.16 10.31
N LEU A 37 -2.75 4.34 9.71
CA LEU A 37 -2.10 5.64 9.61
C LEU A 37 -1.74 5.88 8.14
N PRO A 38 -2.59 6.59 7.38
CA PRO A 38 -2.35 6.83 5.96
C PRO A 38 -1.05 7.60 5.71
N SER A 39 -0.33 7.17 4.67
CA SER A 39 0.81 7.93 4.17
C SER A 39 0.36 9.24 3.50
N LEU A 40 1.20 10.27 3.60
CA LEU A 40 1.10 11.55 2.90
C LEU A 40 2.00 11.62 1.65
N PHE A 41 2.66 10.52 1.28
CA PHE A 41 3.46 10.46 0.07
C PHE A 41 2.59 10.72 -1.18
N GLU A 42 3.01 11.67 -2.02
CA GLU A 42 2.24 12.16 -3.17
C GLU A 42 2.16 11.18 -4.37
N GLU A 43 2.82 10.00 -4.28
CA GLU A 43 2.85 9.00 -5.35
C GLU A 43 3.39 9.56 -6.69
N ASN A 44 4.39 10.42 -6.64
CA ASN A 44 4.91 11.20 -7.79
C ASN A 44 6.16 10.60 -8.46
N LEU A 45 6.42 9.30 -8.26
CA LEU A 45 7.52 8.60 -8.93
C LEU A 45 7.23 8.52 -10.44
N ASP A 46 8.27 8.61 -11.27
CA ASP A 46 8.13 8.45 -12.72
C ASP A 46 8.18 6.96 -13.11
N PRO A 47 7.08 6.35 -13.58
CA PRO A 47 7.05 4.92 -13.92
C PRO A 47 8.09 4.53 -14.98
N LYS A 48 8.54 5.46 -15.83
CA LYS A 48 9.51 5.19 -16.90
C LYS A 48 10.92 4.93 -16.37
N LYS A 49 11.20 5.26 -15.10
CA LYS A 49 12.50 5.03 -14.46
C LYS A 49 12.65 3.60 -13.93
N PHE A 50 11.60 2.79 -14.00
CA PHE A 50 11.57 1.44 -13.45
C PHE A 50 11.64 0.40 -14.57
N ALA A 51 12.28 -0.74 -14.29
CA ALA A 51 12.41 -1.84 -15.25
C ALA A 51 11.06 -2.51 -15.53
N SER A 52 10.15 -2.51 -14.55
CA SER A 52 8.80 -3.05 -14.69
C SER A 52 7.75 -2.26 -13.88
N PRO A 53 6.46 -2.40 -14.22
CA PRO A 53 5.36 -1.86 -13.42
C PRO A 53 5.31 -2.41 -11.98
N ALA A 54 5.76 -3.65 -11.79
CA ALA A 54 5.84 -4.26 -10.46
C ALA A 54 6.89 -3.55 -9.59
N ASP A 55 8.06 -3.23 -10.16
CA ASP A 55 9.11 -2.49 -9.45
C ASP A 55 8.63 -1.09 -9.06
N TYR A 56 7.94 -0.40 -9.97
CA TYR A 56 7.30 0.88 -9.69
C TYR A 56 6.31 0.80 -8.53
N ALA A 57 5.45 -0.23 -8.50
CA ALA A 57 4.47 -0.42 -7.43
C ALA A 57 5.15 -0.72 -6.08
N VAL A 58 6.21 -1.55 -6.08
CA VAL A 58 6.99 -1.85 -4.88
C VAL A 58 7.65 -0.59 -4.33
N GLU A 59 8.28 0.21 -5.20
CA GLU A 59 8.94 1.46 -4.79
C GLU A 59 7.92 2.48 -4.24
N THR A 60 6.77 2.61 -4.90
CA THR A 60 5.67 3.47 -4.43
C THR A 60 5.16 3.02 -3.06
N ALA A 61 4.99 1.70 -2.86
CA ALA A 61 4.59 1.15 -1.57
C ALA A 61 5.65 1.38 -0.49
N TYR A 62 6.93 1.29 -0.85
CA TYR A 62 8.06 1.53 0.06
C TYR A 62 8.11 2.99 0.53
N HIS A 63 7.96 3.97 -0.37
CA HIS A 63 7.88 5.38 0.01
C HIS A 63 6.70 5.70 0.94
N LYS A 64 5.56 5.02 0.77
CA LYS A 64 4.43 5.12 1.72
C LYS A 64 4.80 4.64 3.12
N VAL A 65 5.57 3.54 3.21
CA VAL A 65 6.08 3.03 4.49
C VAL A 65 7.07 4.01 5.11
N LEU A 66 8.01 4.55 4.33
CA LEU A 66 9.01 5.49 4.81
C LEU A 66 8.39 6.76 5.39
N ASP A 67 7.44 7.37 4.69
CA ASP A 67 6.72 8.55 5.21
C ASP A 67 6.05 8.27 6.57
N VAL A 68 5.36 7.13 6.69
CA VAL A 68 4.75 6.74 7.96
C VAL A 68 5.81 6.46 9.03
N ALA A 69 6.90 5.79 8.68
CA ALA A 69 8.00 5.45 9.58
C ALA A 69 8.68 6.71 10.15
N GLU A 70 8.94 7.72 9.30
CA GLU A 70 9.50 9.00 9.70
C GLU A 70 8.57 9.74 10.67
N ARG A 71 7.26 9.74 10.39
CA ARG A 71 6.26 10.42 11.21
C ARG A 71 6.07 9.80 12.59
N VAL A 72 6.24 8.49 12.74
CA VAL A 72 6.12 7.78 14.02
C VAL A 72 7.48 7.51 14.69
N ALA A 73 8.58 8.01 14.11
CA ALA A 73 9.94 7.69 14.58
C ALA A 73 10.20 8.12 16.03
N GLN A 74 9.52 9.19 16.48
CA GLN A 74 9.65 9.76 17.83
C GLN A 74 8.55 9.28 18.80
N ASP A 75 7.65 8.40 18.37
CA ASP A 75 6.64 7.84 19.25
C ASP A 75 7.30 7.00 20.35
N ILE A 76 6.85 7.17 21.60
CA ILE A 76 7.30 6.37 22.75
C ILE A 76 7.08 4.87 22.47
N ASN A 77 5.97 4.55 21.80
CA ASN A 77 5.64 3.20 21.37
C ASN A 77 5.90 3.07 19.87
N ARG A 78 7.15 2.80 19.45
CA ARG A 78 7.51 2.71 18.03
C ARG A 78 6.72 1.62 17.31
N ALA A 79 6.45 1.81 16.02
CA ALA A 79 5.86 0.76 15.20
C ALA A 79 6.84 -0.42 15.07
N ASP A 80 6.37 -1.64 15.30
CA ASP A 80 7.15 -2.86 15.06
C ASP A 80 7.08 -3.26 13.58
N VAL A 81 5.91 -3.06 12.97
CA VAL A 81 5.65 -3.39 11.57
C VAL A 81 4.83 -2.27 10.93
N ILE A 82 5.26 -1.83 9.74
CA ILE A 82 4.50 -0.90 8.90
C ILE A 82 4.25 -1.59 7.57
N ILE A 83 2.97 -1.68 7.18
CA ILE A 83 2.53 -2.35 5.95
C ILE A 83 2.14 -1.28 4.94
N GLY A 84 2.90 -1.17 3.86
CA GLY A 84 2.56 -0.38 2.68
C GLY A 84 2.11 -1.26 1.53
N ALA A 85 1.28 -0.71 0.65
CA ALA A 85 0.88 -1.39 -0.57
C ALA A 85 0.53 -0.37 -1.66
N ASP A 86 0.88 -0.73 -2.89
CA ASP A 86 0.46 -0.04 -4.09
C ASP A 86 -0.17 -1.02 -5.08
N THR A 87 -0.91 -0.51 -6.07
CA THR A 87 -1.61 -1.35 -7.02
C THR A 87 -1.67 -0.64 -8.36
N VAL A 88 -1.07 -1.26 -9.37
CA VAL A 88 -1.09 -0.79 -10.75
C VAL A 88 -1.84 -1.77 -11.63
N VAL A 89 -2.43 -1.26 -12.70
CA VAL A 89 -3.09 -2.05 -13.73
C VAL A 89 -2.30 -1.89 -15.02
N THR A 90 -2.06 -2.99 -15.71
CA THR A 90 -1.31 -2.99 -16.97
C THR A 90 -1.94 -3.92 -17.99
N LEU A 91 -1.99 -3.49 -19.25
CA LEU A 91 -2.41 -4.29 -20.40
C LEU A 91 -1.40 -4.05 -21.54
N ASP A 92 -0.82 -5.11 -22.09
CA ASP A 92 0.16 -5.05 -23.19
C ASP A 92 1.30 -4.02 -22.99
N GLY A 93 1.79 -3.91 -21.75
CA GLY A 93 2.87 -3.00 -21.38
C GLY A 93 2.43 -1.53 -21.15
N LYS A 94 1.16 -1.20 -21.36
CA LYS A 94 0.58 0.10 -21.00
C LYS A 94 0.15 0.09 -19.54
N LEU A 95 0.56 1.11 -18.78
CA LEU A 95 0.13 1.32 -17.40
C LEU A 95 -1.13 2.19 -17.37
N TYR A 96 -2.12 1.76 -16.61
CA TYR A 96 -3.38 2.46 -16.41
C TYR A 96 -3.38 3.09 -15.02
N GLY A 97 -3.51 4.42 -14.99
CA GLY A 97 -3.68 5.18 -13.76
C GLY A 97 -5.12 5.12 -13.26
N LYS A 98 -5.43 5.97 -12.27
CA LYS A 98 -6.84 6.25 -11.95
C LYS A 98 -7.41 7.07 -13.10
N PRO A 99 -8.55 6.68 -13.69
CA PRO A 99 -9.19 7.50 -14.72
C PRO A 99 -9.57 8.85 -14.12
N ALA A 100 -9.38 9.92 -14.89
CA ALA A 100 -9.72 11.28 -14.49
C ALA A 100 -11.24 11.51 -14.44
N ASP A 101 -11.99 10.81 -15.30
CA ASP A 101 -13.44 10.91 -15.41
C ASP A 101 -14.10 9.59 -15.86
N SER A 102 -15.44 9.60 -15.95
CA SER A 102 -16.23 8.43 -16.34
C SER A 102 -16.03 7.99 -17.79
N GLU A 103 -15.73 8.92 -18.70
CA GLU A 103 -15.50 8.60 -20.10
C GLU A 103 -14.15 7.92 -20.28
N GLU A 104 -13.11 8.40 -19.59
CA GLU A 104 -11.81 7.72 -19.54
C GLU A 104 -11.94 6.35 -18.87
N ALA A 105 -12.70 6.25 -17.78
CA ALA A 105 -12.96 4.97 -17.12
C ALA A 105 -13.64 3.97 -18.06
N LYS A 106 -14.65 4.42 -18.84
CA LYS A 106 -15.31 3.59 -19.85
C LYS A 106 -14.33 3.15 -20.93
N LYS A 107 -13.52 4.07 -21.44
CA LYS A 107 -12.46 3.76 -22.42
C LYS A 107 -11.50 2.69 -21.88
N TYR A 108 -11.07 2.80 -20.62
CA TYR A 108 -10.21 1.79 -20.00
C TYR A 108 -10.85 0.40 -19.92
N LEU A 109 -12.19 0.31 -19.82
CA LEU A 109 -12.93 -0.95 -19.75
C LEU A 109 -13.27 -1.55 -21.13
N GLU A 110 -13.23 -0.75 -22.19
CA GLU A 110 -13.51 -1.16 -23.57
C GLU A 110 -12.25 -1.57 -24.36
N GLU A 111 -11.07 -1.26 -23.84
CA GLU A 111 -9.77 -1.75 -24.32
C GLU A 111 -9.53 -3.21 -23.89
#